data_AF-A0A4Q3L3X3-F1
#
_entry.id   AF-A0A4Q3L3X3-F1
#
_cell.length_a   1.000
_cell.length_b   1.000
_cell.length_c   1.000
_cell.angle_alpha   90.00
_cell.angle_beta   90.00
_cell.angle_gamma   90.00
#
_symmetry.space_group_name_H-M   'P 1'
#
loop_
_entity.id
_entity.type
_entity.pdbx_description
1 polymer ?
#
loop_
_entity_poly.entity_id
_entity_poly.type
_entity_poly.pdbx_seq_one_letter_code
_entity_poly.pdbx_strand_id
1 'polypeptide(L)'
;MIVLFVGAILTCVTNCATASLATHPPTPPALQPAPQATDPELSASDLLHRGFELFHQDEDAAASQSFRDALGTGGLNDAGRSLAYWHIFVCEQSLGHQDVAAEALSSFVVAAQDVLQQAATGDDAEGFAVRFDLRRRLARARATLSAVWASHAAIVGRSITRPVLVYDDLEKDFFLQLAMPCAQTQHREVESPSALYSPLVERIDVRCDGDDETPRSFYFQTLHDPTL
;
A
#
# COMPACT_ATOMS: atom_id res chain seq x y z
N MET A 1 -21.25 42.20 46.59
CA MET A 1 -21.62 42.21 45.16
C MET A 1 -21.48 40.77 44.68
N ILE A 2 -22.58 40.02 44.62
CA ILE A 2 -22.60 38.57 44.34
C ILE A 2 -23.29 38.41 42.99
N VAL A 3 -22.55 37.91 41.99
CA VAL A 3 -23.06 37.63 40.65
C VAL A 3 -23.36 36.13 40.57
N LEU A 4 -24.65 35.80 40.56
CA LEU A 4 -25.19 34.46 40.31
C LEU A 4 -25.20 34.20 38.80
N PHE A 5 -24.37 33.26 38.32
CA PHE A 5 -24.46 32.72 36.97
C PHE A 5 -25.30 31.43 36.99
N VAL A 6 -26.54 31.53 36.50
CA VAL A 6 -27.40 30.38 36.20
C VAL A 6 -27.17 30.02 34.74
N GLY A 7 -26.30 29.05 34.50
CA GLY A 7 -26.04 28.47 33.17
C GLY A 7 -27.01 27.33 32.89
N ALA A 8 -27.86 27.51 31.90
CA ALA A 8 -28.92 26.59 31.50
C ALA A 8 -28.37 25.24 30.99
N ILE A 9 -28.95 24.15 31.49
CA ILE A 9 -28.77 22.79 31.00
C ILE A 9 -29.65 22.64 29.75
N LEU A 10 -29.02 22.68 28.58
CA LEU A 10 -29.70 22.38 27.31
C LEU A 10 -29.60 20.87 27.05
N THR A 11 -30.71 20.19 27.32
CA THR A 11 -30.96 18.78 27.01
C THR A 11 -31.14 18.61 25.50
N CYS A 12 -30.17 17.97 24.84
CA CYS A 12 -30.34 17.59 23.44
C CYS A 12 -31.10 16.26 23.38
N VAL A 13 -32.35 16.35 22.92
CA VAL A 13 -33.28 15.24 22.76
C VAL A 13 -32.81 14.34 21.62
N THR A 14 -32.81 13.05 21.92
CA THR A 14 -32.57 11.91 21.05
C THR A 14 -33.48 11.97 19.81
N ASN A 15 -32.90 12.16 18.62
CA ASN A 15 -33.61 11.93 17.36
C ASN A 15 -33.15 10.60 16.77
N CYS A 16 -33.98 9.58 16.99
CA CYS A 16 -33.88 8.26 16.38
C CYS A 16 -34.34 8.41 14.92
N ALA A 17 -33.40 8.63 14.01
CA ALA A 17 -33.69 8.66 12.58
C ALA A 17 -33.88 7.23 12.07
N THR A 18 -35.12 6.97 11.68
CA THR A 18 -35.63 5.79 10.99
C THR A 18 -34.72 5.38 9.83
N ALA A 19 -34.36 4.10 9.79
CA ALA A 19 -33.61 3.49 8.70
C ALA A 19 -34.31 3.73 7.36
N SER A 20 -33.62 4.42 6.45
CA SER A 20 -33.98 4.46 5.03
C SER A 20 -33.41 3.18 4.40
N LEU A 21 -34.27 2.29 3.93
CA LEU A 21 -33.86 1.22 3.03
C LEU A 21 -33.32 1.88 1.76
N ALA A 22 -32.00 1.93 1.63
CA ALA A 22 -31.35 2.27 0.37
C ALA A 22 -31.72 1.18 -0.65
N THR A 23 -32.65 1.51 -1.54
CA THR A 23 -32.78 0.84 -2.83
C THR A 23 -31.41 0.87 -3.50
N HIS A 24 -30.73 -0.27 -3.55
CA HIS A 24 -29.52 -0.43 -4.33
C HIS A 24 -29.82 -0.02 -5.77
N PRO A 25 -29.01 0.87 -6.40
CA PRO A 25 -29.09 1.07 -7.83
C PRO A 25 -28.87 -0.28 -8.52
N PRO A 26 -29.55 -0.54 -9.65
CA PRO A 26 -29.35 -1.77 -10.40
C PRO A 26 -27.86 -1.95 -10.70
N THR A 27 -27.32 -3.12 -10.33
CA THR A 27 -25.97 -3.53 -10.68
C THR A 27 -25.78 -3.32 -12.18
N PRO A 28 -24.82 -2.49 -12.62
CA PRO A 28 -24.52 -2.37 -14.04
C PRO A 28 -24.22 -3.77 -14.58
N PRO A 29 -24.71 -4.12 -15.78
CA PRO A 29 -24.36 -5.40 -16.40
C PRO A 29 -22.84 -5.53 -16.39
N ALA A 30 -22.35 -6.69 -15.94
CA ALA A 30 -20.92 -7.01 -15.96
C ALA A 30 -20.40 -6.68 -17.36
N LEU A 31 -19.43 -5.77 -17.44
CA LEU A 31 -18.68 -5.46 -18.66
C LEU A 31 -18.15 -6.79 -19.20
N GLN A 32 -18.82 -7.34 -20.21
CA GLN A 32 -18.22 -8.40 -21.01
C GLN A 32 -16.98 -7.79 -21.66
N PRO A 33 -15.78 -8.36 -21.46
CA PRO A 33 -14.60 -7.87 -22.14
C PRO A 33 -14.88 -7.93 -23.64
N ALA A 34 -14.92 -6.76 -24.28
CA ALA A 34 -15.06 -6.68 -25.72
C ALA A 34 -13.88 -7.45 -26.35
N PRO A 35 -14.12 -8.30 -27.35
CA PRO A 35 -13.03 -8.95 -28.07
C PRO A 35 -12.25 -7.86 -28.80
N GLN A 36 -11.06 -7.54 -28.28
CA GLN A 36 -10.17 -6.57 -28.90
C GLN A 36 -9.55 -7.19 -30.15
N ALA A 37 -9.71 -6.49 -31.28
CA ALA A 37 -9.12 -6.86 -32.55
C ALA A 37 -7.59 -6.77 -32.42
N THR A 38 -6.94 -7.91 -32.55
CA THR A 38 -5.49 -8.04 -32.51
C THR A 38 -4.90 -7.60 -33.85
N ASP A 39 -4.27 -6.43 -33.85
CA ASP A 39 -3.08 -6.20 -34.68
C ASP A 39 -2.10 -7.38 -34.48
N PRO A 40 -1.22 -7.72 -35.46
CA PRO A 40 -0.32 -8.86 -35.37
C PRO A 40 0.28 -8.95 -33.96
N GLU A 41 -0.16 -9.99 -33.25
CA GLU A 41 -0.17 -10.08 -31.79
C GLU A 41 1.23 -9.81 -31.23
N LEU A 42 1.47 -8.59 -30.75
CA LEU A 42 2.74 -8.25 -30.11
C LEU A 42 2.93 -9.22 -28.93
N SER A 43 4.14 -9.79 -28.82
CA SER A 43 4.40 -10.72 -27.72
C SER A 43 4.34 -10.00 -26.37
N ALA A 44 4.18 -10.77 -25.30
CA ALA A 44 4.25 -10.25 -23.93
C ALA A 44 5.53 -9.41 -23.70
N SER A 45 6.65 -9.85 -24.25
CA SER A 45 7.94 -9.17 -24.15
C SER A 45 7.97 -7.87 -24.96
N ASP A 46 7.36 -7.84 -26.16
CA ASP A 46 7.31 -6.63 -26.99
C ASP A 46 6.46 -5.54 -26.32
N LEU A 47 5.32 -5.93 -25.74
CA LEU A 47 4.44 -5.02 -24.99
C LEU A 47 5.11 -4.52 -23.71
N LEU A 48 5.86 -5.37 -23.02
CA LEU A 48 6.64 -4.98 -21.84
C LEU A 48 7.74 -3.97 -22.23
N HIS A 49 8.47 -4.23 -23.32
CA HIS A 49 9.50 -3.34 -23.83
C HIS A 49 8.91 -1.98 -24.25
N ARG A 50 7.81 -1.98 -25.01
CA ARG A 50 7.07 -0.78 -25.39
C ARG A 50 6.62 0.01 -24.16
N GLY A 51 6.13 -0.68 -23.12
CA GLY A 51 5.75 -0.03 -21.86
C GLY A 51 6.92 0.71 -21.22
N PHE A 52 8.12 0.13 -21.23
CA PHE A 52 9.32 0.81 -20.77
C PHE A 52 9.71 2.01 -21.65
N GLU A 53 9.63 1.89 -22.98
CA GLU A 53 9.91 3.03 -23.87
C GLU A 53 9.00 4.22 -23.58
N LEU A 54 7.69 3.97 -23.41
CA LEU A 54 6.70 4.99 -23.07
C LEU A 54 6.92 5.56 -21.66
N PHE A 55 7.29 4.72 -20.70
CA PHE A 55 7.61 5.14 -19.34
C PHE A 55 8.78 6.13 -19.29
N HIS A 56 9.83 5.92 -20.11
CA HIS A 56 10.97 6.84 -20.20
C HIS A 56 10.67 8.13 -20.98
N GLN A 57 9.51 8.19 -21.65
CA GLN A 57 9.02 9.38 -22.37
C GLN A 57 7.99 10.17 -21.53
N ASP A 58 7.81 9.81 -20.26
CA ASP A 58 6.81 10.38 -19.35
C ASP A 58 5.34 10.22 -19.87
N GLU A 59 5.10 9.20 -20.71
CA GLU A 59 3.76 8.87 -21.23
C GLU A 59 3.04 7.86 -20.30
N ASP A 60 2.84 8.22 -19.04
CA ASP A 60 2.39 7.30 -17.98
C ASP A 60 1.12 6.51 -18.31
N ALA A 61 0.12 7.15 -18.93
CA ALA A 61 -1.13 6.49 -19.29
C ALA A 61 -0.92 5.41 -20.37
N ALA A 62 -0.11 5.71 -21.39
CA ALA A 62 0.20 4.78 -22.46
C ALA A 62 1.13 3.66 -21.97
N ALA A 63 2.11 3.99 -21.13
CA ALA A 63 3.01 3.03 -20.49
C ALA A 63 2.21 2.03 -19.64
N SER A 64 1.35 2.53 -18.75
CA SER A 64 0.46 1.71 -17.92
C SER A 64 -0.40 0.76 -18.76
N GLN A 65 -1.02 1.26 -19.84
CA GLN A 65 -1.79 0.42 -20.74
C GLN A 65 -0.94 -0.68 -21.39
N SER A 66 0.25 -0.34 -21.89
CA SER A 66 1.16 -1.33 -22.51
C SER A 66 1.58 -2.43 -21.53
N PHE A 67 1.81 -2.10 -20.25
CA PHE A 67 2.09 -3.09 -19.22
C PHE A 67 0.88 -3.99 -18.92
N ARG A 68 -0.34 -3.44 -18.91
CA ARG A 68 -1.57 -4.23 -18.77
C ARG A 68 -1.79 -5.17 -19.95
N ASP A 69 -1.55 -4.69 -21.16
CA ASP A 69 -1.65 -5.50 -22.37
C ASP A 69 -0.63 -6.67 -22.30
N ALA A 70 0.61 -6.39 -21.86
CA ALA A 70 1.63 -7.41 -21.65
C ALA A 70 1.18 -8.49 -20.64
N LEU A 71 0.59 -8.09 -19.51
CA LEU A 71 -0.01 -9.01 -18.54
C LEU A 71 -1.19 -9.80 -19.13
N GLY A 72 -2.03 -9.14 -19.93
CA GLY A 72 -3.20 -9.73 -20.58
C GLY A 72 -2.86 -10.86 -21.55
N THR A 73 -1.64 -10.88 -22.10
CA THR A 73 -1.16 -12.00 -22.93
C THR A 73 -0.99 -13.32 -22.15
N GLY A 74 -0.81 -13.26 -20.82
CA GLY A 74 -0.46 -14.41 -19.99
C GLY A 74 0.95 -15.00 -20.24
N GLY A 75 1.77 -14.36 -21.10
CA GLY A 75 3.09 -14.86 -21.49
C GLY A 75 4.25 -14.41 -20.60
N LEU A 76 3.99 -13.67 -19.52
CA LEU A 76 5.01 -13.20 -18.58
C LEU A 76 5.23 -14.23 -17.45
N ASN A 77 6.49 -14.50 -17.13
CA ASN A 77 6.85 -15.19 -15.88
C ASN A 77 6.70 -14.26 -14.66
N ASP A 78 6.92 -14.77 -13.45
CA ASP A 78 6.69 -14.01 -12.21
C ASP A 78 7.58 -12.77 -12.09
N ALA A 79 8.80 -12.82 -12.63
CA ALA A 79 9.70 -11.66 -12.71
C ALA A 79 9.15 -10.58 -13.65
N GLY A 80 8.70 -10.97 -14.85
CA GLY A 80 8.05 -10.07 -15.81
C GLY A 80 6.74 -9.48 -15.28
N ARG A 81 5.94 -10.29 -14.59
CA ARG A 81 4.72 -9.83 -13.90
C ARG A 81 5.04 -8.82 -12.80
N SER A 82 6.05 -9.11 -11.98
CA SER A 82 6.50 -8.20 -10.90
C SER A 82 6.96 -6.86 -11.47
N LEU A 83 7.72 -6.87 -12.57
CA LEU A 83 8.10 -5.65 -13.29
C LEU A 83 6.86 -4.88 -13.76
N ALA A 84 5.95 -5.53 -14.49
CA ALA A 84 4.77 -4.89 -15.05
C ALA A 84 3.89 -4.26 -13.95
N TYR A 85 3.57 -5.00 -12.88
CA TYR A 85 2.74 -4.47 -11.79
C TYR A 85 3.40 -3.31 -11.05
N TRP A 86 4.72 -3.36 -10.80
CA TRP A 86 5.43 -2.26 -10.18
C TRP A 86 5.35 -0.98 -11.03
N HIS A 87 5.55 -1.10 -12.35
CA HIS A 87 5.51 0.05 -13.23
C HIS A 87 4.09 0.58 -13.46
N ILE A 88 3.06 -0.28 -13.48
CA ILE A 88 1.66 0.16 -13.44
C ILE A 88 1.42 0.98 -12.17
N PHE A 89 1.85 0.50 -10.99
CA PHE A 89 1.72 1.27 -9.76
C PHE A 89 2.35 2.68 -9.86
N VAL A 90 3.57 2.78 -10.41
CA VAL A 90 4.25 4.08 -10.56
C VAL A 90 3.48 5.01 -11.50
N CYS A 91 3.04 4.51 -12.67
CA CYS A 91 2.29 5.31 -13.65
C CYS A 91 0.92 5.74 -13.10
N GLU A 92 0.19 4.84 -12.45
CA GLU A 92 -1.14 5.16 -11.90
C GLU A 92 -1.05 6.12 -10.71
N GLN A 93 0.06 6.06 -9.94
CA GLN A 93 0.33 7.01 -8.89
C GLN A 93 0.59 8.43 -9.44
N SER A 94 1.36 8.59 -10.53
CA SER A 94 1.61 9.91 -11.13
C SER A 94 0.35 10.50 -11.78
N LEU A 95 -0.54 9.65 -12.30
CA LEU A 95 -1.86 10.03 -12.82
C LEU A 95 -2.89 10.34 -11.72
N GLY A 96 -2.59 10.04 -10.45
CA GLY A 96 -3.49 10.25 -9.32
C GLY A 96 -4.59 9.20 -9.17
N HIS A 97 -4.51 8.08 -9.90
CA HIS A 97 -5.48 6.97 -9.83
C HIS A 97 -5.17 6.02 -8.67
N GLN A 98 -5.43 6.48 -7.43
CA GLN A 98 -4.99 5.78 -6.21
C GLN A 98 -5.51 4.34 -6.07
N ASP A 99 -6.78 4.09 -6.40
CA ASP A 99 -7.38 2.75 -6.29
C ASP A 99 -6.71 1.75 -7.24
N VAL A 100 -6.46 2.17 -8.48
CA VAL A 100 -5.81 1.34 -9.51
C VAL A 100 -4.34 1.10 -9.16
N ALA A 101 -3.67 2.12 -8.62
CA ALA A 101 -2.30 1.99 -8.12
C ALA A 101 -2.22 0.97 -6.96
N ALA A 102 -3.18 0.99 -6.02
CA ALA A 102 -3.25 0.04 -4.92
C ALA A 102 -3.52 -1.39 -5.39
N GLU A 103 -4.39 -1.58 -6.38
CA GLU A 103 -4.65 -2.90 -7.00
C GLU A 103 -3.40 -3.47 -7.67
N ALA A 104 -2.68 -2.65 -8.45
CA ALA A 104 -1.42 -3.04 -9.06
C ALA A 104 -0.38 -3.42 -8.01
N LEU A 105 -0.30 -2.65 -6.91
CA LEU A 105 0.64 -2.90 -5.83
C LEU A 105 0.32 -4.19 -5.05
N SER A 106 -0.95 -4.49 -4.83
CA SER A 106 -1.39 -5.77 -4.25
C SER A 106 -0.99 -6.94 -5.14
N SER A 107 -1.16 -6.81 -6.46
CA SER A 107 -0.76 -7.83 -7.43
C SER A 107 0.76 -8.00 -7.52
N PHE A 108 1.51 -6.89 -7.39
CA PHE A 108 2.96 -6.90 -7.28
C PHE A 108 3.44 -7.67 -6.04
N VAL A 109 2.83 -7.47 -4.87
CA VAL A 109 3.23 -8.17 -3.63
C VAL A 109 3.21 -9.69 -3.84
N VAL A 110 2.13 -10.22 -4.42
CA VAL A 110 2.00 -11.66 -4.70
C VAL A 110 3.10 -12.12 -5.67
N ALA A 111 3.24 -11.45 -6.82
CA ALA A 111 4.26 -11.83 -7.81
C ALA A 111 5.69 -11.75 -7.27
N ALA A 112 5.99 -10.73 -6.46
CA ALA A 112 7.29 -10.52 -5.86
C ALA A 112 7.63 -11.60 -4.82
N GLN A 113 6.65 -12.04 -4.04
CA GLN A 113 6.83 -13.15 -3.09
C GLN A 113 7.14 -14.45 -3.83
N ASP A 114 6.43 -14.77 -4.91
CA ASP A 114 6.69 -15.96 -5.74
C ASP A 114 8.13 -15.96 -6.26
N VAL A 115 8.61 -14.81 -6.76
CA VAL A 115 9.99 -14.65 -7.24
C VAL A 115 11.03 -14.82 -6.14
N LEU A 116 10.78 -14.26 -4.94
CA LEU A 116 11.71 -14.42 -3.81
C LEU A 116 11.77 -15.86 -3.32
N GLN A 117 10.64 -16.58 -3.34
CA GLN A 117 10.60 -17.99 -2.98
C GLN A 117 11.39 -18.85 -3.97
N GLN A 118 11.29 -18.57 -5.28
CA GLN A 118 12.10 -19.21 -6.32
C GLN A 118 13.59 -18.87 -6.19
N ALA A 119 13.93 -17.63 -5.85
CA ALA A 119 15.32 -17.23 -5.59
C ALA A 119 15.92 -17.98 -4.39
N ALA A 120 15.13 -18.24 -3.34
CA ALA A 120 15.58 -19.00 -2.17
C ALA A 120 15.88 -20.47 -2.47
N THR A 121 15.33 -21.05 -3.53
CA THR A 121 15.62 -22.42 -3.97
C THR A 121 16.83 -22.54 -4.90
N GLY A 122 17.48 -21.42 -5.24
CA GLY A 122 18.69 -21.38 -6.07
C GLY A 122 18.44 -21.28 -7.58
N ASP A 123 17.25 -20.84 -8.00
CA ASP A 123 16.94 -20.58 -9.41
C ASP A 123 17.51 -19.22 -9.89
N ASP A 124 17.55 -19.00 -11.22
CA ASP A 124 18.01 -17.76 -11.88
C ASP A 124 17.24 -16.48 -11.45
N ALA A 125 16.18 -16.64 -10.65
CA ALA A 125 15.43 -15.57 -10.00
C ALA A 125 16.30 -14.71 -9.05
N GLU A 126 17.38 -15.24 -8.48
CA GLU A 126 18.26 -14.48 -7.57
C GLU A 126 18.88 -13.26 -8.28
N GLY A 127 19.38 -13.44 -9.50
CA GLY A 127 19.98 -12.35 -10.28
C GLY A 127 18.98 -11.27 -10.66
N PHE A 128 17.71 -11.64 -10.90
CA PHE A 128 16.63 -10.67 -11.09
C PHE A 128 16.30 -9.94 -9.78
N ALA A 129 16.10 -10.67 -8.67
CA ALA A 129 15.71 -10.10 -7.39
C ALA A 129 16.71 -9.04 -6.89
N VAL A 130 18.01 -9.27 -7.10
CA VAL A 130 19.07 -8.30 -6.77
C VAL A 130 19.03 -7.08 -7.69
N ARG A 131 19.05 -7.27 -9.01
CA ARG A 131 19.08 -6.14 -9.98
C ARG A 131 17.84 -5.27 -9.90
N PHE A 132 16.69 -5.88 -9.63
CA PHE A 132 15.41 -5.18 -9.48
C PHE A 132 15.14 -4.76 -8.03
N ASP A 133 16.10 -4.90 -7.10
CA ASP A 133 15.96 -4.52 -5.68
C ASP A 133 14.59 -4.96 -5.09
N LEU A 134 14.24 -6.22 -5.38
CA LEU A 134 12.87 -6.72 -5.24
C LEU A 134 12.42 -6.71 -3.78
N ARG A 135 13.32 -7.04 -2.84
CA ARG A 135 13.05 -7.00 -1.39
C ARG A 135 12.67 -5.60 -0.91
N ARG A 136 13.42 -4.57 -1.30
CA ARG A 136 13.11 -3.18 -0.93
C ARG A 136 11.81 -2.70 -1.55
N ARG A 137 11.56 -3.03 -2.83
CA ARG A 137 10.28 -2.71 -3.50
C ARG A 137 9.10 -3.43 -2.85
N LEU A 138 9.26 -4.68 -2.44
CA LEU A 138 8.25 -5.45 -1.71
C LEU A 138 7.94 -4.82 -0.35
N ALA A 139 8.96 -4.48 0.45
CA ALA A 139 8.79 -3.76 1.70
C ALA A 139 8.04 -2.43 1.49
N ARG A 140 8.41 -1.65 0.47
CA ARG A 140 7.70 -0.40 0.13
C ARG A 140 6.25 -0.65 -0.29
N ALA A 141 6.00 -1.70 -1.05
CA ALA A 141 4.67 -2.06 -1.51
C ALA A 141 3.73 -2.39 -0.35
N ARG A 142 4.16 -3.30 0.55
CA ARG A 142 3.41 -3.66 1.76
C ARG A 142 3.19 -2.45 2.68
N ALA A 143 4.23 -1.65 2.90
CA ALA A 143 4.14 -0.43 3.69
C ALA A 143 3.12 0.57 3.11
N THR A 144 3.07 0.71 1.79
CA THR A 144 2.13 1.61 1.11
C THR A 144 0.69 1.12 1.27
N LEU A 145 0.44 -0.18 1.07
CA LEU A 145 -0.89 -0.77 1.29
C LEU A 145 -1.33 -0.61 2.76
N SER A 146 -0.43 -0.87 3.71
CA SER A 146 -0.67 -0.66 5.13
C SER A 146 -0.98 0.81 5.47
N ALA A 147 -0.28 1.76 4.86
CA ALA A 147 -0.52 3.19 5.06
C ALA A 147 -1.87 3.63 4.48
N VAL A 148 -2.25 3.15 3.29
CA VAL A 148 -3.57 3.37 2.70
C VAL A 148 -4.64 2.85 3.64
N TRP A 149 -4.52 1.60 4.13
CA TRP A 149 -5.49 1.04 5.06
C TRP A 149 -5.57 1.82 6.39
N ALA A 150 -4.43 2.19 6.98
CA ALA A 150 -4.39 2.99 8.19
C ALA A 150 -5.06 4.36 8.02
N SER A 151 -5.00 4.96 6.82
CA SER A 151 -5.69 6.22 6.53
C SER A 151 -7.22 6.07 6.51
N HIS A 152 -7.74 4.90 6.11
CA HIS A 152 -9.18 4.61 6.10
C HIS A 152 -9.71 4.10 7.45
N ALA A 153 -8.83 3.55 8.29
CA ALA A 153 -9.22 2.96 9.58
C ALA A 153 -8.43 3.59 10.73
N ALA A 154 -9.01 4.61 11.37
CA ALA A 154 -8.36 5.46 12.38
C ALA A 154 -7.67 4.72 13.56
N ILE A 155 -8.03 3.47 13.82
CA ILE A 155 -7.47 2.66 14.91
C ILE A 155 -6.27 1.80 14.49
N VAL A 156 -6.09 1.53 13.19
CA VAL A 156 -5.01 0.67 12.68
C VAL A 156 -3.67 1.38 12.87
N GLY A 157 -2.73 0.67 13.49
CA GLY A 157 -1.43 1.21 13.88
C GLY A 157 -1.46 2.18 15.06
N ARG A 158 -2.63 2.51 15.61
CA ARG A 158 -2.77 3.47 16.74
C ARG A 158 -3.01 2.80 18.09
N SER A 159 -3.10 1.48 18.13
CA SER A 159 -3.27 0.73 19.38
C SER A 159 -2.55 -0.60 19.34
N ILE A 160 -2.17 -1.10 20.52
CA ILE A 160 -1.60 -2.44 20.69
C ILE A 160 -2.53 -3.56 20.19
N THR A 161 -3.85 -3.35 20.20
CA THR A 161 -4.85 -4.34 19.75
C THR A 161 -5.02 -4.41 18.24
N ARG A 162 -4.52 -3.39 17.52
CA ARG A 162 -4.58 -3.30 16.06
C ARG A 162 -3.27 -2.70 15.54
N PRO A 163 -2.12 -3.38 15.74
CA PRO A 163 -0.85 -2.91 15.26
C PRO A 163 -0.78 -3.00 13.72
N VAL A 164 0.17 -2.28 13.12
CA VAL A 164 0.56 -2.52 11.73
C VAL A 164 1.39 -3.79 11.70
N LEU A 165 0.99 -4.74 10.86
CA LEU A 165 1.77 -5.95 10.64
C LEU A 165 2.89 -5.62 9.65
N VAL A 166 4.12 -5.98 10.00
CA VAL A 166 5.32 -5.72 9.20
C VAL A 166 6.22 -6.94 9.23
N TYR A 167 7.06 -7.13 8.20
CA TYR A 167 7.98 -8.26 8.17
C TYR A 167 9.41 -7.89 8.57
N ASP A 168 9.80 -6.63 8.34
CA ASP A 168 11.14 -6.12 8.59
C ASP A 168 11.10 -4.64 8.98
N ASP A 169 12.24 -4.10 9.42
CA ASP A 169 12.35 -2.69 9.82
C ASP A 169 12.27 -1.73 8.62
N LEU A 170 12.62 -2.20 7.41
CA LEU A 170 12.55 -1.40 6.20
C LEU A 170 11.09 -1.07 5.83
N GLU A 171 10.17 -2.01 6.03
CA GLU A 171 8.74 -1.81 5.89
C GLU A 171 8.20 -0.81 6.92
N LYS A 172 8.66 -0.87 8.18
CA LYS A 172 8.32 0.14 9.20
C LYS A 172 8.75 1.53 8.76
N ASP A 173 9.98 1.65 8.25
CA ASP A 173 10.53 2.92 7.78
C ASP A 173 9.70 3.53 6.67
N PHE A 174 9.36 2.74 5.65
CA PHE A 174 8.48 3.19 4.57
C PHE A 174 7.09 3.57 5.07
N PHE A 175 6.52 2.77 5.98
CA PHE A 175 5.19 3.07 6.54
C PHE A 175 5.21 4.42 7.28
N LEU A 176 6.20 4.67 8.14
CA LEU A 176 6.32 5.92 8.88
C LEU A 176 6.53 7.13 7.97
N GLN A 177 7.28 6.98 6.88
CA GLN A 177 7.44 8.04 5.86
C GLN A 177 6.11 8.38 5.18
N LEU A 178 5.27 7.38 4.91
CA LEU A 178 3.98 7.56 4.23
C LEU A 178 2.88 8.05 5.18
N ALA A 179 2.83 7.52 6.40
CA ALA A 179 1.82 7.87 7.40
C ALA A 179 2.07 9.22 8.06
N MET A 180 3.33 9.68 8.06
CA MET A 180 3.73 11.02 8.53
C MET A 180 4.77 11.66 7.60
N PRO A 181 4.33 12.29 6.51
CA PRO A 181 5.23 13.05 5.66
C PRO A 181 5.70 14.30 6.42
N CYS A 182 6.84 14.19 7.11
CA CYS A 182 7.52 15.35 7.70
C CYS A 182 8.37 16.02 6.61
N ALA A 183 8.36 17.36 6.56
CA ALA A 183 9.23 18.11 5.64
C ALA A 183 10.72 18.06 6.05
N GLN A 184 11.02 17.64 7.27
CA GLN A 184 12.35 17.57 7.88
C GLN A 184 12.62 16.19 8.52
N THR A 185 13.71 16.08 9.27
CA THR A 185 14.13 14.87 9.99
C THR A 185 13.04 14.40 10.97
N GLN A 186 12.92 13.08 11.12
CA GLN A 186 12.03 12.45 12.10
C GLN A 186 12.86 12.03 13.32
N HIS A 187 12.46 12.47 14.51
CA HIS A 187 12.93 11.87 15.76
C HIS A 187 12.05 10.67 16.11
N ARG A 188 12.70 9.54 16.42
CA ARG A 188 12.03 8.27 16.73
C ARG A 188 12.44 7.81 18.12
N GLU A 189 11.44 7.59 18.96
CA GLU A 189 11.61 6.93 20.25
C GLU A 189 10.95 5.56 20.19
N VAL A 190 11.74 4.52 20.39
CA VAL A 190 11.31 3.12 20.31
C VAL A 190 11.10 2.60 21.72
N GLU A 191 9.84 2.31 22.06
CA GLU A 191 9.47 1.61 23.27
C GLU A 191 9.13 0.16 22.91
N SER A 192 10.07 -0.76 23.17
CA SER A 192 9.79 -2.19 23.13
C SER A 192 9.13 -2.60 24.47
N PRO A 193 7.86 -3.03 24.49
CA PRO A 193 7.27 -3.52 25.73
C PRO A 193 8.03 -4.75 26.23
N SER A 194 8.04 -4.93 27.54
CA SER A 194 8.68 -6.06 28.19
C SER A 194 8.25 -7.38 27.54
N ALA A 195 9.22 -8.29 27.31
CA ALA A 195 9.10 -9.58 26.61
C ALA A 195 8.06 -10.58 27.18
N LEU A 196 7.20 -10.14 28.09
CA LEU A 196 6.17 -10.92 28.77
C LEU A 196 4.90 -11.10 27.92
N TYR A 197 4.73 -10.34 26.84
CA TYR A 197 3.57 -10.44 25.95
C TYR A 197 4.01 -10.91 24.56
N SER A 198 3.50 -12.06 24.14
CA SER A 198 3.60 -12.56 22.76
C SER A 198 2.22 -12.39 22.10
N PRO A 199 2.12 -11.77 20.91
CA PRO A 199 3.22 -11.28 20.07
C PRO A 199 3.87 -9.98 20.59
N LEU A 200 5.17 -9.79 20.30
CA LEU A 200 5.90 -8.56 20.63
C LEU A 200 5.37 -7.43 19.74
N VAL A 201 4.77 -6.40 20.37
CA VAL A 201 4.27 -5.21 19.67
C VAL A 201 5.16 -4.03 20.04
N GLU A 202 5.93 -3.51 19.10
CA GLU A 202 6.78 -2.34 19.29
C GLU A 202 5.94 -1.05 19.19
N ARG A 203 6.16 -0.09 20.10
CA ARG A 203 5.62 1.26 19.97
C ARG A 203 6.73 2.19 19.48
N ILE A 204 6.45 2.92 18.41
CA ILE A 204 7.31 3.97 17.89
C ILE A 204 6.58 5.30 18.00
N ASP A 205 7.12 6.20 18.80
CA ASP A 205 6.67 7.58 18.87
C ASP A 205 7.47 8.40 17.85
N VAL A 206 6.76 9.08 16.96
CA VAL A 206 7.38 9.92 15.92
C VAL A 206 6.96 11.37 16.10
N ARG A 207 7.95 12.26 16.05
CA ARG A 207 7.77 13.72 16.05
C ARG A 207 8.46 14.30 14.82
N CYS A 208 7.77 15.21 14.13
CA CYS A 208 8.37 16.02 13.07
C CYS A 208 9.10 17.23 13.70
N ASP A 209 10.30 17.55 13.20
CA ASP A 209 11.01 18.75 13.63
C ASP A 209 10.23 20.03 13.30
N GLY A 210 10.21 20.97 14.27
CA GLY A 210 9.54 22.26 14.12
C GLY A 210 8.03 22.24 14.39
N ASP A 211 7.47 21.08 14.74
CA ASP A 211 6.07 20.96 15.15
C ASP A 211 5.99 20.82 16.68
N ASP A 212 5.28 21.74 17.35
CA ASP A 212 5.00 21.67 18.79
C ASP A 212 3.95 20.59 19.12
N GLU A 213 3.51 19.82 18.11
CA GLU A 213 2.56 18.73 18.28
C GLU A 213 3.07 17.62 19.21
N THR A 214 2.11 16.99 19.88
CA THR A 214 2.31 15.76 20.64
C THR A 214 2.86 14.67 19.71
N PRO A 215 3.87 13.88 20.13
CA PRO A 215 4.38 12.77 19.34
C PRO A 215 3.23 11.85 18.93
N ARG A 216 3.26 11.38 17.69
CA ARG A 216 2.27 10.42 17.19
C ARG A 216 2.82 9.02 17.38
N SER A 217 2.11 8.23 18.18
CA SER A 217 2.45 6.84 18.44
C SER A 217 1.97 5.93 17.32
N PHE A 218 2.82 4.98 16.95
CA PHE A 218 2.48 3.85 16.08
C PHE A 218 2.84 2.54 16.76
N TYR A 219 2.03 1.51 16.54
CA TYR A 219 2.24 0.17 17.08
C TYR A 219 2.50 -0.78 15.92
N PHE A 220 3.59 -1.54 16.00
CA PHE A 220 4.02 -2.50 14.97
C PHE A 220 4.14 -3.89 15.57
N GLN A 221 3.70 -4.89 14.81
CA GLN A 221 3.93 -6.29 15.14
C GLN A 221 4.76 -6.90 14.01
N THR A 222 5.99 -7.29 14.34
CA THR A 222 6.85 -7.97 13.39
C THR A 222 6.41 -9.43 13.23
N LEU A 223 6.06 -9.81 12.01
CA LEU A 223 5.79 -11.19 11.62
C LEU A 223 7.13 -11.88 11.34
N HIS A 224 7.41 -12.96 12.05
CA HIS A 224 8.51 -13.85 11.68
C HIS A 224 8.06 -14.70 10.50
N ASP A 225 8.51 -14.33 9.31
CA ASP A 225 8.41 -15.17 8.14
C ASP A 225 9.76 -15.87 7.91
N PRO A 226 9.85 -17.19 8.11
CA PRO A 226 11.10 -17.92 7.88
C PRO A 226 11.49 -18.01 6.40
N THR A 227 10.62 -17.57 5.48
CA THR A 227 10.81 -17.69 4.04
C THR A 227 11.31 -16.42 3.35
N LEU A 228 11.43 -15.29 4.08
CA LEU A 228 11.90 -14.00 3.55
C LEU A 228 13.33 -13.66 3.96
#